data_AF-A0A1E4F7Y6-F1
#
_entry.id   AF-A0A1E4F7Y6-F1
#
_cell.length_a   1.000
_cell.length_b   1.000
_cell.length_c   1.000
_cell.angle_alpha   90.00
_cell.angle_beta   90.00
_cell.angle_gamma   90.00
#
_symmetry.space_group_name_H-M   'P 1'
#
loop_
_entity.id
_entity.type
_entity.pdbx_description
1 polymer ?
#
loop_
_entity_poly.entity_id
_entity_poly.type
_entity_poly.pdbx_seq_one_letter_code
_entity_poly.pdbx_strand_id
1 'polypeptide(L)' 'RVERRFTHPLLKKTVRRSKKYHAHDENNVAKIGQIVWIEETAPISKNKRWALVPSA' A
#
# COMPACT_ATOMS: atom_id res chain seq x y z
N ARG A 1 5.41 -0.98 -2.63
CA ARG A 1 5.36 0.49 -2.82
C ARG A 1 4.00 0.80 -3.42
N VAL A 2 3.25 1.76 -2.88
CA VAL A 2 1.96 2.16 -3.44
C VAL A 2 2.13 3.51 -4.12
N GLU A 3 1.67 3.60 -5.36
CA GLU A 3 1.67 4.83 -6.14
C GLU A 3 0.28 5.43 -6.17
N ARG A 4 0.17 6.73 -5.89
CA ARG A 4 -1.07 7.50 -6.04
C ARG A 4 -0.86 8.68 -6.97
N ARG A 5 -1.87 8.97 -7.78
CA ARG A 5 -1.92 10.16 -8.63
C ARG A 5 -2.86 11.16 -7.98
N PHE A 6 -2.44 12.42 -7.89
CA PHE A 6 -3.28 13.50 -7.40
C PHE A 6 -2.96 14.78 -8.17
N THR A 7 -3.93 15.67 -8.24
CA THR A 7 -3.78 16.98 -8.88
C THR A 7 -3.13 17.94 -7.88
N HIS A 8 -2.04 18.60 -8.28
CA HIS A 8 -1.41 19.62 -7.45
C HIS A 8 -2.42 20.76 -7.19
N PRO A 9 -2.64 21.19 -5.93
CA PRO A 9 -3.72 22.13 -5.60
C PRO A 9 -3.60 23.47 -6.33
N LEU A 10 -2.41 24.05 -6.40
CA LEU A 10 -2.17 25.33 -7.09
C LEU A 10 -2.05 25.17 -8.62
N LEU A 11 -1.07 24.36 -9.06
CA LEU A 11 -0.67 24.27 -10.46
C LEU A 11 -1.57 23.38 -11.34
N LYS A 12 -2.53 22.66 -10.74
CA LYS A 12 -3.41 21.67 -11.42
C LYS A 12 -2.71 20.61 -12.27
N LYS A 13 -1.38 20.46 -12.12
CA LYS A 13 -0.60 19.39 -12.77
C LYS A 13 -0.85 18.05 -12.07
N THR A 14 -0.94 16.97 -12.83
CA THR A 14 -1.04 15.61 -12.29
C THR A 14 0.31 15.16 -11.75
N VAL A 15 0.40 14.95 -10.43
CA VAL A 15 1.62 14.55 -9.73
C VAL A 15 1.49 13.10 -9.25
N ARG A 16 2.57 12.34 -9.39
CA ARG A 16 2.69 10.98 -8.84
C ARG A 16 3.42 11.04 -7.49
N ARG A 17 2.86 10.43 -6.45
CA ARG A 17 3.53 10.25 -5.15
C ARG A 17 3.51 8.78 -4.78
N SER A 18 4.63 8.31 -4.27
CA SER A 18 4.75 6.93 -3.80
C SER A 18 5.02 6.85 -2.31
N LYS A 19 4.42 5.88 -1.64
CA LYS A 19 4.66 5.58 -0.23
C LYS A 19 4.98 4.09 -0.04
N LYS A 20 5.83 3.76 0.92
CA LYS A 20 6.07 2.39 1.38
C LYS A 20 5.14 2.11 2.56
N TYR A 21 4.49 0.95 2.55
CA TYR A 21 3.61 0.48 3.62
C TYR A 21 4.13 -0.85 4.16
N HIS A 22 3.93 -1.08 5.45
CA HIS A 22 4.23 -2.36 6.09
C HIS A 22 2.94 -3.16 6.18
N ALA A 23 2.76 -4.07 5.22
CA ALA A 23 1.67 -5.03 5.22
C ALA A 23 2.02 -6.24 6.08
N HIS A 24 1.02 -6.79 6.74
CA HIS A 24 1.09 -8.04 7.47
C HIS A 24 0.68 -9.19 6.55
N ASP A 25 1.49 -10.23 6.58
CA ASP A 25 1.29 -11.50 5.89
C ASP A 25 1.78 -12.59 6.84
N GLU A 26 0.88 -13.46 7.29
CA GLU A 26 1.21 -14.54 8.24
C GLU A 26 1.83 -15.74 7.54
N ASN A 27 1.34 -16.03 6.33
CA ASN A 27 1.71 -17.22 5.59
C ASN A 27 2.86 -16.97 4.59
N ASN A 28 3.39 -15.74 4.54
CA ASN A 28 4.44 -15.29 3.60
C ASN A 28 4.13 -15.68 2.14
N VAL A 29 2.87 -15.53 1.75
CA VAL A 29 2.39 -15.93 0.42
C VAL A 29 2.87 -14.96 -0.65
N ALA A 30 3.02 -13.68 -0.31
CA ALA A 30 3.42 -12.65 -1.25
C ALA A 30 4.89 -12.77 -1.66
N LYS A 31 5.14 -12.81 -2.97
CA LYS A 31 6.50 -12.84 -3.53
C LYS A 31 6.96 -11.45 -3.99
N ILE A 32 8.28 -11.26 -4.02
CA ILE A 32 8.91 -10.04 -4.53
C ILE A 32 8.50 -9.85 -5.99
N GLY A 33 7.98 -8.66 -6.32
CA GLY A 33 7.56 -8.31 -7.68
C GLY A 33 6.08 -8.54 -7.98
N GLN A 34 5.33 -9.17 -7.08
CA GLN A 34 3.88 -9.32 -7.24
C GLN A 34 3.14 -8.02 -6.92
N ILE A 35 2.05 -7.79 -7.65
CA ILE A 35 1.09 -6.73 -7.36
C ILE A 35 0.08 -7.31 -6.39
N VAL A 36 -0.10 -6.64 -5.26
CA VAL A 36 -0.96 -7.10 -4.17
C VAL A 36 -1.88 -5.98 -3.74
N TRP A 37 -3.05 -6.36 -3.24
CA TRP A 37 -4.00 -5.45 -2.60
C TRP A 37 -3.77 -5.46 -1.09
N ILE A 38 -4.02 -4.32 -0.45
CA ILE A 38 -3.88 -4.17 1.00
C ILE A 38 -5.11 -3.48 1.57
N GLU A 39 -5.52 -3.90 2.77
CA GLU A 39 -6.64 -3.32 3.52
C GLU A 39 -6.18 -2.76 4.86
N GLU A 40 -6.93 -1.81 5.41
CA GLU A 40 -6.69 -1.29 6.76
C GLU A 40 -7.18 -2.28 7.81
N THR A 41 -6.37 -2.48 8.85
CA THR A 41 -6.70 -3.40 9.96
C THR A 41 -6.27 -2.80 11.31
N ALA A 42 -6.65 -3.46 12.40
CA ALA A 42 -6.15 -3.11 13.72
C ALA A 42 -4.61 -3.11 13.74
N PRO A 43 -3.96 -2.22 14.51
CA PRO A 43 -2.50 -2.21 14.59
C PRO A 43 -1.96 -3.55 15.12
N ILE A 44 -1.21 -4.24 14.26
CA ILE A 44 -0.52 -5.51 14.59
C ILE A 44 0.85 -5.20 15.19
N SER A 45 1.45 -4.07 14.81
CA SER A 45 2.66 -3.55 15.43
C SER A 45 2.68 -2.03 15.39
N LYS A 46 3.80 -1.41 15.83
CA LYS A 46 4.01 0.04 15.76
C LYS A 46 3.75 0.61 14.34
N ASN A 47 4.16 -0.13 13.30
CA ASN A 47 4.08 0.31 11.91
C ASN A 47 3.17 -0.55 11.01
N LYS A 48 2.88 -1.80 11.41
CA LYS A 48 2.02 -2.71 10.63
C LYS A 48 0.55 -2.44 10.96
N ARG A 49 -0.15 -1.80 10.02
CA ARG A 49 -1.58 -1.44 10.08
C ARG A 49 -2.34 -1.84 8.82
N TRP A 50 -1.69 -2.62 7.97
CA TRP A 50 -2.20 -3.03 6.67
C TRP A 50 -2.13 -4.55 6.59
N ALA A 51 -3.17 -5.21 6.11
CA ALA A 51 -3.17 -6.65 5.85
C ALA A 51 -3.11 -6.92 4.35
N LEU A 52 -2.50 -8.04 3.95
CA LEU A 52 -2.48 -8.51 2.58
C LEU A 52 -3.87 -9.05 2.19
N VAL A 53 -4.43 -8.54 1.09
CA VAL A 53 -5.69 -9.04 0.52
C VAL A 53 -5.37 -9.85 -0.74
N PRO A 54 -5.84 -11.11 -0.84
CA PRO A 54 -5.71 -11.87 -2.08
C PRO A 54 -6.50 -11.17 -3.20
N SER A 55 -5.86 -10.94 -4.34
CA SER A 55 -6.59 -10.56 -5.55
C SER A 55 -7.44 -11.75 -5.96
N ALA A 56 -8.75 -11.55 -6.07
CA ALA A 56 -9.58 -12.41 -6.90
C ALA A 56 -9.15 -12.29 -8.37
#